data_AF-A0A6P0WQV1-F1
#
_entry.id   AF-A0A6P0WQV1-F1
#
_cell.length_a   1.000
_cell.length_b   1.000
_cell.length_c   1.000
_cell.angle_alpha   90.00
_cell.angle_beta   90.00
_cell.angle_gamma   90.00
#
_symmetry.space_group_name_H-M   'P 1'
#
loop_
_entity.id
_entity.type
_entity.pdbx_description
1 polymer ?
#
loop_
_entity_poly.entity_id
_entity_poly.type
_entity_poly.pdbx_seq_one_letter_code
_entity_poly.pdbx_strand_id
1 'polypeptide(L)'
;MKINATDTVRFDGVGSNGFSSGAFSRVSTGAVGNGSDIQINTGSLEVTNGAFLSTSTLGEGNAGRIKINATDTVRFDGFGSNGFISSASRLHYLFGSLLQR
;
A
#
# COMPACT_ATOMS: atom_id res chain seq x y z
N MET A 1 -10.01 -0.74 3.03
CA MET A 1 -9.82 -2.16 2.66
C MET A 1 -9.41 -2.97 3.88
N LYS A 2 -10.03 -4.12 4.11
CA LYS A 2 -9.68 -5.02 5.23
C LYS A 2 -9.38 -6.42 4.68
N ILE A 3 -8.25 -6.99 5.08
CA ILE A 3 -7.81 -8.34 4.74
C ILE A 3 -7.68 -9.13 6.04
N ASN A 4 -8.36 -10.27 6.15
CA ASN A 4 -8.28 -11.15 7.30
C ASN A 4 -7.93 -12.56 6.84
N ALA A 5 -6.94 -13.17 7.48
CA ALA A 5 -6.60 -14.58 7.32
C ALA A 5 -6.19 -15.13 8.69
N THR A 6 -6.36 -16.43 8.96
CA THR A 6 -5.84 -17.02 10.21
C THR A 6 -4.34 -17.24 10.11
N ASP A 7 -3.88 -17.77 8.98
CA ASP A 7 -2.52 -18.29 8.86
C ASP A 7 -1.60 -17.23 8.27
N THR A 8 -1.62 -17.03 6.95
CA THR A 8 -0.69 -16.11 6.28
C THR A 8 -1.37 -15.30 5.19
N VAL A 9 -1.06 -14.01 5.15
CA VAL A 9 -1.27 -13.15 3.98
C VAL A 9 0.07 -12.98 3.27
N ARG A 10 0.10 -13.27 1.97
CA ARG A 10 1.32 -13.22 1.16
C ARG A 10 1.14 -12.37 -0.08
N PHE A 11 1.95 -11.32 -0.21
CA PHE A 11 2.17 -10.59 -1.45
C PHE A 11 3.58 -10.87 -1.93
N ASP A 12 3.70 -11.43 -3.13
CA ASP A 12 4.97 -11.93 -3.63
C ASP A 12 5.15 -11.59 -5.11
N GLY A 13 6.29 -10.98 -5.41
CA GLY A 13 6.80 -10.89 -6.76
C GLY A 13 6.20 -9.77 -7.60
N VAL A 14 6.59 -9.83 -8.87
CA VAL A 14 6.17 -8.94 -9.94
C VAL A 14 5.63 -9.81 -11.05
N GLY A 15 4.43 -9.49 -11.55
CA GLY A 15 3.82 -10.19 -12.66
C GLY A 15 4.62 -10.01 -13.95
N SER A 16 4.37 -10.88 -14.95
CA SER A 16 4.99 -10.78 -16.27
C SER A 16 4.69 -9.46 -17.01
N ASN A 17 3.66 -8.74 -16.58
CA ASN A 17 3.32 -7.39 -17.03
C ASN A 17 4.11 -6.27 -16.33
N GLY A 18 5.07 -6.61 -15.46
CA GLY A 18 5.89 -5.65 -14.72
C GLY A 18 5.20 -5.04 -13.49
N PHE A 19 3.94 -5.38 -13.21
CA PHE A 19 3.23 -4.88 -12.03
C PHE A 19 3.56 -5.71 -10.79
N SER A 20 4.00 -5.03 -9.73
CA SER A 20 4.23 -5.65 -8.42
C SER A 20 2.92 -6.15 -7.81
N SER A 21 2.98 -7.32 -7.17
CA SER A 21 1.92 -7.82 -6.29
C SER A 21 1.72 -6.84 -5.13
N GLY A 22 0.49 -6.70 -4.64
CA GLY A 22 0.26 -5.76 -3.55
C GLY A 22 -1.18 -5.41 -3.27
N ALA A 23 -1.32 -4.46 -2.34
CA ALA A 23 -2.59 -3.85 -1.99
C ALA A 23 -2.42 -2.33 -1.97
N PHE A 24 -3.31 -1.59 -2.61
CA PHE A 24 -3.20 -0.14 -2.63
C PHE A 24 -4.54 0.59 -2.53
N SER A 25 -4.50 1.82 -2.03
CA SER A 25 -5.60 2.78 -2.08
C SER A 25 -5.08 4.12 -2.58
N ARG A 26 -5.83 4.77 -3.47
CA ARG A 26 -5.45 6.05 -4.06
C ARG A 26 -6.66 6.96 -4.24
N VAL A 27 -6.52 8.19 -3.78
CA VAL A 27 -7.39 9.31 -4.21
C VAL A 27 -6.75 9.92 -5.45
N SER A 28 -7.46 9.89 -6.58
CA SER A 28 -6.94 10.39 -7.85
C SER A 28 -6.98 11.92 -7.93
N THR A 29 -6.18 12.49 -8.83
CA THR A 29 -6.22 13.93 -9.13
C THR A 29 -7.63 14.37 -9.52
N GLY A 30 -8.06 15.50 -8.96
CA GLY A 30 -9.41 16.04 -9.14
C GLY A 30 -10.51 15.34 -8.34
N ALA A 31 -10.20 14.23 -7.65
CA ALA A 31 -11.13 13.63 -6.70
C ALA A 31 -11.05 14.35 -5.34
N VAL A 32 -12.19 14.45 -4.66
CA VAL A 32 -12.31 14.98 -3.30
C VAL A 32 -12.71 13.83 -2.39
N GLY A 33 -11.90 13.55 -1.37
CA GLY A 33 -12.18 12.51 -0.38
C GLY A 33 -10.94 11.99 0.31
N ASN A 34 -11.13 11.32 1.44
CA ASN A 34 -10.04 10.66 2.15
C ASN A 34 -9.80 9.26 1.55
N GLY A 35 -8.53 8.91 1.35
CA GLY A 35 -8.11 7.58 0.93
C GLY A 35 -8.46 6.54 1.98
N SER A 36 -8.79 5.33 1.53
CA SER A 36 -9.16 4.25 2.44
C SER A 36 -7.94 3.70 3.17
N ASP A 37 -8.11 3.37 4.45
CA ASP A 37 -7.10 2.62 5.20
C ASP A 37 -6.94 1.20 4.62
N ILE A 38 -5.72 0.67 4.66
CA ILE A 38 -5.42 -0.75 4.44
C ILE A 38 -5.23 -1.37 5.81
N GLN A 39 -6.09 -2.33 6.17
CA GLN A 39 -5.95 -3.09 7.41
C GLN A 39 -5.75 -4.57 7.13
N ILE A 40 -4.68 -5.15 7.66
CA ILE A 40 -4.37 -6.58 7.55
C ILE A 40 -4.37 -7.19 8.95
N ASN A 41 -5.16 -8.24 9.17
CA ASN A 41 -5.14 -9.03 10.39
C ASN A 41 -4.81 -10.49 10.02
N THR A 42 -3.71 -11.04 10.53
CA THR A 42 -3.22 -12.36 10.13
C THR A 42 -2.33 -13.01 11.18
N GLY A 43 -2.01 -14.31 11.04
CA GLY A 43 -0.92 -14.93 11.77
C GLY A 43 0.42 -14.34 11.34
N SER A 44 0.73 -14.46 10.04
CA SER A 44 1.94 -13.91 9.42
C SER A 44 1.65 -13.07 8.18
N LEU A 45 2.37 -11.97 8.01
CA LEU A 45 2.38 -11.17 6.78
C LEU A 45 3.72 -11.27 6.08
N GLU A 46 3.69 -11.62 4.80
CA GLU A 46 4.86 -11.61 3.93
C GLU A 46 4.63 -10.66 2.74
N VAL A 47 5.53 -9.69 2.58
CA VAL A 47 5.59 -8.79 1.43
C VAL A 47 6.98 -8.94 0.82
N THR A 48 7.07 -9.61 -0.33
CA THR A 48 8.35 -10.09 -0.85
C THR A 48 8.56 -9.88 -2.34
N ASN A 49 9.83 -9.94 -2.76
CA ASN A 49 10.24 -9.92 -4.16
C ASN A 49 9.66 -8.73 -4.94
N GLY A 50 9.66 -7.54 -4.32
CA GLY A 50 9.19 -6.30 -4.92
C GLY A 50 7.69 -6.05 -4.80
N ALA A 51 6.97 -6.84 -4.01
CA ALA A 51 5.56 -6.60 -3.69
C ALA A 51 5.38 -5.36 -2.78
N PHE A 52 4.23 -4.71 -2.79
CA PHE A 52 4.05 -3.48 -2.00
C PHE A 52 2.67 -3.28 -1.40
N LEU A 53 2.63 -2.49 -0.33
CA LEU A 53 1.41 -1.92 0.24
C LEU A 53 1.49 -0.40 0.12
N SER A 54 0.46 0.26 -0.40
CA SER A 54 0.50 1.73 -0.53
C SER A 54 -0.84 2.41 -0.32
N THR A 55 -0.84 3.49 0.45
CA THR A 55 -1.94 4.45 0.46
C THR A 55 -1.44 5.79 -0.06
N SER A 56 -2.20 6.42 -0.96
CA SER A 56 -1.81 7.70 -1.56
C SER A 56 -3.00 8.64 -1.76
N THR A 57 -2.71 9.93 -1.79
CA THR A 57 -3.66 10.97 -2.25
C THR A 57 -2.97 11.87 -3.25
N LEU A 58 -3.60 12.05 -4.41
CA LEU A 58 -3.22 13.03 -5.43
C LEU A 58 -4.33 14.06 -5.69
N GLY A 59 -5.47 13.91 -5.01
CA GLY A 59 -6.58 14.86 -5.03
C GLY A 59 -6.69 15.59 -3.69
N GLU A 60 -7.86 16.16 -3.43
CA GLU A 60 -8.13 16.83 -2.16
C GLU A 60 -8.54 15.83 -1.09
N GLY A 61 -7.86 15.88 0.06
CA GLY A 61 -8.09 14.99 1.20
C GLY A 61 -6.85 14.23 1.63
N ASN A 62 -6.99 13.41 2.66
CA ASN A 62 -5.87 12.70 3.27
C ASN A 62 -5.72 11.29 2.71
N ALA A 63 -4.49 10.85 2.46
CA ALA A 63 -4.20 9.44 2.22
C ALA A 63 -4.57 8.61 3.46
N GLY A 64 -5.14 7.42 3.26
CA GLY A 64 -5.40 6.46 4.33
C GLY A 64 -4.12 5.96 5.01
N ARG A 65 -4.25 5.17 6.07
CA ARG A 65 -3.15 4.52 6.79
C ARG A 65 -3.02 3.07 6.39
N ILE A 66 -1.85 2.50 6.62
CA ILE A 66 -1.62 1.06 6.58
C ILE A 66 -1.49 0.56 8.03
N LYS A 67 -2.36 -0.37 8.44
CA LYS A 67 -2.33 -1.02 9.76
C LYS A 67 -2.18 -2.52 9.58
N ILE A 68 -1.11 -3.08 10.12
CA ILE A 68 -0.82 -4.51 10.09
C ILE A 68 -0.89 -5.02 11.53
N ASN A 69 -1.74 -5.99 11.78
CA ASN A 69 -1.78 -6.74 13.03
C ASN A 69 -1.46 -8.20 12.67
N ALA A 70 -0.23 -8.63 12.94
CA ALA A 70 0.21 -10.01 12.80
C ALA A 70 0.50 -10.60 14.18
N THR A 71 0.09 -11.85 14.44
CA THR A 71 0.38 -12.50 15.73
C THR A 71 1.78 -13.10 15.79
N ASP A 72 2.32 -13.50 14.64
CA ASP A 72 3.55 -14.27 14.56
C ASP A 72 4.67 -13.44 13.92
N THR A 73 4.54 -13.10 12.63
CA THR A 73 5.62 -12.42 11.90
C THR A 73 5.12 -11.38 10.89
N VAL A 74 5.96 -10.36 10.67
CA VAL A 74 5.81 -9.40 9.56
C VAL A 74 7.15 -9.34 8.84
N ARG A 75 7.18 -9.67 7.55
CA ARG A 75 8.39 -9.70 6.73
C ARG A 75 8.24 -8.85 5.49
N PHE A 76 9.18 -7.93 5.31
CA PHE A 76 9.39 -7.16 4.08
C PHE A 76 10.79 -7.50 3.57
N ASP A 77 10.89 -8.13 2.40
CA ASP A 77 12.18 -8.62 1.92
C ASP A 77 12.27 -8.70 0.39
N GLY A 78 13.47 -8.49 -0.15
CA GLY A 78 13.76 -8.63 -1.57
C GLY A 78 13.38 -7.44 -2.46
N PHE A 79 13.78 -7.57 -3.72
CA PHE A 79 13.56 -6.62 -4.81
C PHE A 79 12.80 -7.33 -5.94
N GLY A 80 11.95 -6.60 -6.63
CA GLY A 80 11.23 -7.09 -7.80
C GLY A 80 12.08 -7.00 -9.07
N SER A 81 11.70 -7.75 -10.10
CA SER A 81 12.29 -7.66 -11.44
C SER A 81 12.12 -6.28 -12.09
N ASN A 82 11.19 -5.47 -11.59
CA ASN A 82 10.97 -4.08 -11.96
C ASN A 82 11.81 -3.07 -11.13
N GLY A 83 12.71 -3.55 -10.28
CA GLY A 83 13.59 -2.72 -9.46
C GLY A 83 12.94 -2.14 -8.20
N PHE A 84 11.66 -2.40 -7.94
CA PHE A 84 11.01 -1.94 -6.70
C PHE A 84 11.38 -2.82 -5.51
N ILE A 85 11.51 -2.19 -4.35
CA ILE A 85 11.69 -2.86 -3.07
C ILE A 85 10.35 -3.32 -2.49
N SER A 86 10.39 -4.41 -1.73
CA SER A 86 9.27 -4.79 -0.90
C SER A 86 9.00 -3.73 0.18
N SER A 87 7.80 -3.15 0.22
CA SER A 87 7.56 -1.97 1.07
C SER A 87 6.12 -1.77 1.52
N ALA A 88 5.93 -0.99 2.58
CA ALA A 88 4.66 -0.39 2.97
C ALA A 88 4.83 1.13 3.07
N SER A 89 4.03 1.89 2.32
CA SER A 89 4.18 3.35 2.23
C SER A 89 2.86 4.10 2.33
N ARG A 90 2.90 5.27 2.98
CA ARG A 90 1.82 6.26 2.94
C ARG A 90 2.36 7.52 2.29
N LEU A 91 1.80 7.87 1.15
CA LEU A 91 2.19 9.06 0.39
C LEU A 91 1.12 10.14 0.51
N HIS A 92 1.50 11.28 1.07
CA HIS A 92 0.68 12.47 1.10
C HIS A 92 1.31 13.52 0.19
N TYR A 93 0.70 13.77 -0.97
CA TYR A 93 1.14 14.86 -1.83
C TYR A 93 0.48 16.15 -1.35
N LEU A 94 1.30 17.10 -0.88
CA LEU A 94 0.85 18.44 -0.52
C LEU A 94 0.53 19.19 -1.82
N PHE A 95 -0.70 19.11 -2.31
CA PHE A 95 -1.19 20.16 -3.21
C PHE A 95 -1.43 21.40 -2.36
N GLY A 96 -0.40 22.23 -2.24
CA GLY A 96 -0.54 23.58 -1.72
C GLY A 96 -1.43 24.37 -2.67
N SER A 97 -2.58 24.84 -2.18
CA SER A 97 -3.11 26.20 -2.30
C SER A 97 -2.60 27.11 -3.46
N LEU A 98 -2.52 26.61 -4.69
CA LEU A 98 -2.12 27.37 -5.88
C LEU A 98 -3.29 27.53 -6.84
N LEU A 99 -4.46 27.88 -6.31
CA LEU A 99 -5.51 28.61 -7.03
C LEU A 99 -6.58 29.18 -6.06
N GLN A 100 -6.16 29.99 -5.10
CA GLN A 100 -7.05 30.98 -4.49
C GLN A 100 -6.45 32.37 -4.67
N ARG A 101 -6.60 32.91 -5.87
CA ARG A 101 -6.64 34.35 -6.16
C ARG A 101 -7.74 34.59 -7.17
#